data_AF-A0A352A5U1-F1
#
_entry.id   AF-A0A352A5U1-F1
#
_cell.length_a   1.000
_cell.length_b   1.000
_cell.length_c   1.000
_cell.angle_alpha   90.00
_cell.angle_beta   90.00
_cell.angle_gamma   90.00
#
_symmetry.space_group_name_H-M   'P 1'
#
loop_
_entity.id
_entity.type
_entity.pdbx_description
1 polymer ?
#
loop_
_entity_poly.entity_id
_entity_poly.type
_entity_poly.pdbx_seq_one_letter_code
_entity_poly.pdbx_strand_id
1 'polypeptide(L)'
;MKIYDKAKWHIDGGENTKEVIEKFVVIFTVLMSKNMLSDEGKEVMEIGIDGSVSLHERLLTEEGNAFLEQNYDSIINLKSNEIADKLSNI
;
A
#
# COMPACT_ATOMS: atom_id res chain seq x y z
N MET A 1 2.21 -11.57 12.62
CA MET A 1 2.20 -10.94 11.29
C MET A 1 1.00 -10.04 11.19
N LYS A 2 1.23 -8.74 11.35
CA LYS A 2 0.21 -7.69 11.14
C LYS A 2 -0.01 -7.48 9.64
N ILE A 3 -1.27 -7.46 9.25
CA ILE A 3 -1.72 -7.13 7.89
C ILE A 3 -2.42 -5.79 7.99
N TYR A 4 -1.94 -4.80 7.23
CA TYR A 4 -2.61 -3.51 7.12
C TYR A 4 -3.80 -3.63 6.17
N ASP A 5 -3.62 -4.27 5.02
CA ASP A 5 -4.69 -4.40 4.02
C ASP A 5 -4.44 -5.51 2.98
N LYS A 6 -5.48 -5.84 2.22
CA LYS A 6 -5.46 -6.75 1.07
C LYS A 6 -6.34 -6.23 -0.05
N ALA A 7 -5.81 -6.15 -1.26
CA ALA A 7 -6.61 -5.82 -2.45
C ALA A 7 -7.83 -6.73 -2.60
N LYS A 8 -7.65 -8.01 -2.27
CA LYS A 8 -8.72 -9.01 -2.29
C LYS A 8 -9.92 -8.65 -1.40
N TRP A 9 -9.73 -8.00 -0.25
CA TRP A 9 -10.84 -7.61 0.63
C TRP A 9 -11.77 -6.60 -0.04
N HIS A 10 -11.21 -5.63 -0.74
CA HIS A 10 -11.97 -4.63 -1.49
C HIS A 10 -12.66 -5.23 -2.72
N ILE A 11 -11.94 -6.07 -3.47
CA ILE A 11 -12.47 -6.74 -4.67
C ILE A 11 -13.63 -7.66 -4.31
N ASP A 12 -13.47 -8.49 -3.28
CA ASP A 12 -14.53 -9.37 -2.78
C ASP A 12 -15.72 -8.57 -2.21
N GLY A 13 -15.47 -7.34 -1.72
CA GLY A 13 -16.47 -6.36 -1.31
C GLY A 13 -17.20 -5.65 -2.45
N GLY A 14 -16.85 -5.94 -3.71
CA GLY A 14 -17.49 -5.37 -4.90
C GLY A 14 -16.91 -4.04 -5.37
N GLU A 15 -15.77 -3.60 -4.83
CA GLU A 15 -15.05 -2.43 -5.34
C GLU A 15 -14.47 -2.68 -6.74
N ASN A 16 -14.23 -1.61 -7.48
CA ASN A 16 -13.64 -1.70 -8.82
C ASN A 16 -12.20 -2.24 -8.73
N THR A 17 -11.97 -3.44 -9.29
CA THR A 17 -10.66 -4.11 -9.23
C THR A 17 -9.51 -3.27 -9.76
N LYS A 18 -9.72 -2.52 -10.85
CA LYS A 18 -8.67 -1.69 -11.44
C LYS A 18 -8.29 -0.54 -10.50
N GLU A 19 -9.28 0.15 -9.95
CA GLU A 19 -9.05 1.23 -8.97
C GLU A 19 -8.36 0.69 -7.71
N VAL A 20 -8.78 -0.46 -7.19
CA VAL A 20 -8.12 -1.08 -6.02
C VAL A 20 -6.66 -1.36 -6.31
N ILE A 21 -6.34 -2.01 -7.44
CA ILE A 21 -4.95 -2.30 -7.82
C ILE A 21 -4.17 -0.98 -7.97
N GLU A 22 -4.73 0.04 -8.61
CA GLU A 22 -4.10 1.36 -8.75
C GLU A 22 -3.81 2.03 -7.39
N LYS A 23 -4.71 1.91 -6.40
CA LYS A 23 -4.44 2.40 -5.03
C LYS A 23 -3.23 1.71 -4.41
N PHE A 24 -3.15 0.38 -4.50
CA PHE A 24 -1.99 -0.35 -3.95
C PHE A 24 -0.69 0.01 -4.68
N VAL A 25 -0.73 0.15 -6.01
CA VAL A 25 0.43 0.63 -6.79
C VAL A 25 0.91 1.98 -6.29
N VAL A 26 0.02 2.94 -6.06
CA VAL A 26 0.37 4.27 -5.53
C VAL A 26 0.99 4.15 -4.13
N ILE A 27 0.38 3.40 -3.21
CA ILE A 27 0.88 3.23 -1.84
C ILE A 27 2.31 2.68 -1.84
N PHE A 28 2.54 1.57 -2.55
CA PHE A 28 3.87 0.97 -2.61
C PHE A 28 4.89 1.88 -3.33
N THR A 29 4.48 2.64 -4.36
CA THR A 29 5.35 3.61 -5.03
C THR A 29 5.82 4.69 -4.07
N VAL A 30 4.92 5.23 -3.23
CA VAL A 30 5.30 6.23 -2.23
C VAL A 30 6.23 5.64 -1.18
N LEU A 31 5.92 4.45 -0.66
CA LEU A 31 6.79 3.76 0.30
C LEU A 31 8.19 3.49 -0.28
N MET A 32 8.27 3.07 -1.54
CA MET A 32 9.55 2.88 -2.24
C MET A 32 10.33 4.18 -2.34
N SER A 33 9.67 5.28 -2.74
CA SER A 33 10.32 6.60 -2.89
C SER A 33 10.91 7.15 -1.58
N LYS A 34 10.35 6.71 -0.43
CA LYS A 34 10.78 7.09 0.92
C LYS A 34 11.72 6.07 1.56
N ASN A 35 12.19 5.05 0.83
CA ASN A 35 12.99 3.94 1.35
C ASN A 35 12.32 3.17 2.51
N MET A 36 10.99 3.11 2.51
CA MET A 36 10.18 2.47 3.55
C MET A 36 9.83 1.01 3.24
N LEU A 37 10.24 0.49 2.07
CA LEU A 37 10.10 -0.93 1.71
C LEU A 37 11.33 -1.73 2.18
N SER A 38 11.08 -2.91 2.73
CA SER A 38 12.11 -3.94 2.94
C SER A 38 12.52 -4.56 1.59
N ASP A 39 13.49 -5.46 1.60
CA ASP A 39 13.87 -6.17 0.38
C ASP A 39 12.73 -7.06 -0.14
N GLU A 40 11.95 -7.69 0.76
CA GLU A 40 10.71 -8.42 0.41
C GLU A 40 9.69 -7.47 -0.24
N GLY A 41 9.53 -6.24 0.27
CA GLY A 41 8.64 -5.24 -0.31
C GLY A 41 9.07 -4.74 -1.69
N LYS A 42 10.39 -4.59 -1.91
CA LYS A 42 10.94 -4.22 -3.23
C LYS A 42 10.75 -5.34 -4.25
N GLU A 43 10.93 -6.60 -3.84
CA GLU A 43 10.67 -7.76 -4.71
C GLU A 43 9.21 -7.81 -5.17
N VAL A 44 8.25 -7.50 -4.27
CA VAL A 44 6.82 -7.37 -4.64
C VAL A 44 6.61 -6.30 -5.73
N MET A 45 7.32 -5.17 -5.65
CA MET A 45 7.26 -4.13 -6.67
C MET A 45 7.86 -4.57 -8.01
N GLU A 46 8.94 -5.37 -7.99
CA GLU A 46 9.58 -5.91 -9.19
C GLU A 46 8.73 -6.98 -9.88
N ILE A 47 8.07 -7.84 -9.11
CA ILE A 47 7.15 -8.87 -9.62
C ILE A 47 5.86 -8.24 -10.17
N GLY A 48 5.42 -7.14 -9.55
CA GLY A 48 4.22 -6.40 -9.92
C GLY A 48 3.07 -6.60 -8.94
N ILE A 49 2.26 -5.55 -8.80
CA ILE A 49 1.11 -5.51 -7.89
C ILE A 49 -0.16 -5.92 -8.63
N ASP A 50 -0.90 -6.87 -8.06
CA ASP A 50 -2.19 -7.34 -8.58
C ASP A 50 -3.26 -7.45 -7.47
N GLY A 51 -4.43 -7.99 -7.83
CA GLY A 51 -5.56 -8.15 -6.91
C GLY A 51 -5.32 -9.11 -5.74
N SER A 52 -4.19 -9.82 -5.70
CA SER A 52 -3.81 -10.73 -4.62
C SER A 52 -2.86 -10.10 -3.59
N VAL A 53 -2.35 -8.89 -3.85
CA VAL A 53 -1.38 -8.22 -2.98
C VAL A 53 -1.92 -8.04 -1.56
N SER A 54 -1.02 -8.19 -0.58
CA SER A 54 -1.29 -7.87 0.82
C SER A 54 -0.21 -6.92 1.34
N LEU A 55 -0.63 -5.79 1.90
CA LEU A 55 0.26 -4.88 2.60
C LEU A 55 0.40 -5.35 4.04
N HIS A 56 1.57 -5.85 4.41
CA HIS A 56 1.84 -6.38 5.75
C HIS A 56 3.22 -5.96 6.26
N GLU A 57 3.42 -6.05 7.58
CA GLU A 57 4.56 -5.45 8.27
C GLU A 57 5.95 -5.88 7.77
N ARG A 58 6.07 -7.09 7.20
CA ARG A 58 7.33 -7.61 6.65
C ARG A 58 7.78 -6.97 5.34
N LEU A 59 6.87 -6.35 4.58
CA LEU A 59 7.22 -5.65 3.33
C LEU A 59 7.85 -4.28 3.59
N LEU A 60 8.00 -3.90 4.86
CA LEU A 60 8.32 -2.56 5.28
C LEU A 60 9.56 -2.56 6.17
N THR A 61 10.28 -1.45 6.17
CA THR A 61 11.27 -1.15 7.21
C THR A 61 10.58 -0.82 8.54
N GLU A 62 11.33 -0.66 9.63
CA GLU A 62 10.78 -0.18 10.90
C GLU A 62 10.11 1.20 10.74
N GLU A 63 10.75 2.10 9.98
CA GLU A 63 10.20 3.42 9.66
C GLU A 63 8.91 3.31 8.83
N GLY A 64 8.89 2.42 7.83
CA GLY A 64 7.69 2.19 7.01
C GLY A 64 6.51 1.66 7.83
N ASN A 65 6.78 0.76 8.79
CA ASN A 65 5.77 0.29 9.72
C ASN A 65 5.22 1.44 10.58
N ALA A 66 6.09 2.22 11.21
CA ALA A 66 5.67 3.37 12.02
C ALA A 66 4.86 4.40 11.21
N PHE A 67 5.24 4.60 9.94
CA PHE A 67 4.54 5.49 9.01
C PHE A 67 3.12 5.00 8.71
N LEU A 68 2.93 3.71 8.38
CA LEU A 68 1.60 3.17 8.12
C LEU A 68 0.74 3.13 9.38
N GLU A 69 1.31 2.79 10.54
CA GLU A 69 0.55 2.79 11.81
C GLU A 69 -0.07 4.14 12.14
N GLN A 70 0.59 5.24 11.77
CA GLN A 70 0.09 6.58 12.04
C GLN A 70 -0.87 7.09 10.98
N ASN A 71 -0.70 6.67 9.72
CA ASN A 71 -1.33 7.35 8.58
C ASN A 71 -2.33 6.48 7.79
N TYR A 72 -2.29 5.16 7.91
CA TYR A 72 -3.00 4.26 6.99
C TYR A 72 -4.53 4.38 7.05
N ASP A 73 -5.10 4.46 8.25
CA ASP A 73 -6.54 4.65 8.45
C ASP A 73 -7.06 5.94 7.79
N SER A 74 -6.17 6.94 7.65
CA SER A 74 -6.51 8.23 7.05
C SER A 74 -6.52 8.21 5.51
N ILE A 75 -6.02 7.12 4.88
CA ILE A 75 -5.89 7.00 3.42
C ILE A 75 -6.68 5.83 2.83
N ILE A 76 -7.06 4.81 3.61
CA ILE A 76 -7.68 3.57 3.09
C ILE A 76 -8.97 3.82 2.28
N ASN A 77 -9.72 4.86 2.63
CA ASN A 77 -10.97 5.22 1.97
C ASN A 77 -10.81 6.24 0.82
N LEU A 78 -9.59 6.70 0.56
CA LEU A 78 -9.32 7.67 -0.49
C LEU A 78 -9.20 7.00 -1.86
N LYS A 79 -9.36 7.79 -2.93
CA LYS A 79 -9.05 7.35 -4.29
C LYS A 79 -7.55 7.36 -4.55
N SER A 80 -7.12 6.57 -5.54
CA SER A 80 -5.69 6.44 -5.92
C SER A 80 -4.99 7.79 -6.11
N ASN A 81 -5.64 8.75 -6.77
CA ASN A 81 -5.09 10.10 -6.99
C ASN A 81 -4.98 10.95 -5.71
N GLU A 82 -5.85 10.76 -4.72
CA GLU A 82 -5.83 11.49 -3.45
C GLU A 82 -4.78 10.92 -2.48
N ILE A 83 -4.50 9.61 -2.58
CA ILE A 83 -3.51 8.93 -1.75
C ILE A 83 -2.10 9.47 -2.05
N ALA A 84 -1.75 9.60 -3.34
CA ALA A 84 -0.43 10.09 -3.75
C ALA A 84 -0.14 11.48 -3.15
N ASP A 85 -1.09 12.39 -3.29
CA ASP A 85 -0.98 13.76 -2.78
C ASP A 85 -0.86 13.77 -1.26
N LYS A 86 -1.67 12.98 -0.55
CA LYS A 86 -1.66 12.98 0.91
C LYS A 86 -0.36 12.38 1.46
N LEU A 87 0.12 11.26 0.91
CA LEU A 87 1.33 10.60 1.40
C LEU A 87 2.62 11.30 0.99
N SER A 88 2.62 12.04 -0.11
CA SER A 88 3.80 12.81 -0.54
C SER A 88 4.05 14.05 0.31
N ASN A 89 3.00 14.57 0.97
CA ASN A 89 3.05 15.77 1.80
C ASN A 89 3.22 15.48 3.31
N ILE A 90 3.31 14.21 3.70
CA ILE A 90 3.67 13.75 5.06
C ILE A 90 5.16 13.44 5.06
#